data_AF-A0A1M3LSN3-F1
#
_entry.id   AF-A0A1M3LSN3-F1
#
_cell.length_a   1.000
_cell.length_b   1.000
_cell.length_c   1.000
_cell.angle_alpha   90.00
_cell.angle_beta   90.00
_cell.angle_gamma   90.00
#
_symmetry.space_group_name_H-M   'P 1'
#
loop_
_entity.id
_entity.type
_entity.pdbx_description
1 polymer ?
#
loop_
_entity_poly.entity_id
_entity_poly.type
_entity_poly.pdbx_seq_one_letter_code
_entity_poly.pdbx_strand_id
1 'polypeptide(L)'
;MSRDVISDEMWAVIGPLFPKAAATGRPPVDPRQVVEATAWRYRTGAPWRDLPEQFGKWNTVYKVFDRWAKLGVWARVLEQVQSQAHASGELDWVASIDSTIVRVHQHGATLPRPKKGPIELHEVRDGAA
;
A
#
# COMPACT_ATOMS: atom_id res chain seq x y z
N MET A 1 -4.64 -15.78 19.12
CA MET A 1 -3.51 -15.40 18.27
C MET A 1 -3.33 -13.89 18.38
N SER A 2 -2.13 -13.41 18.70
CA SER A 2 -1.84 -11.98 18.64
C SER A 2 -2.14 -11.50 17.22
N ARG A 3 -2.94 -10.44 17.09
CA ARG A 3 -3.34 -9.84 15.80
C ARG A 3 -2.17 -9.17 15.08
N ASP A 4 -0.98 -9.20 15.68
CA ASP A 4 0.20 -8.44 15.29
C ASP A 4 1.31 -9.25 14.62
N VAL A 5 1.18 -10.58 14.56
CA VAL A 5 2.31 -11.47 14.20
C VAL A 5 2.01 -12.20 12.90
N ILE A 6 2.93 -12.10 11.94
CA ILE A 6 2.93 -12.92 10.73
C ILE A 6 3.20 -14.35 11.17
N SER A 7 2.30 -15.27 10.83
CA SER A 7 2.44 -16.68 11.23
C SER A 7 3.71 -17.29 10.64
N ASP A 8 4.24 -18.33 11.28
CA ASP A 8 5.44 -19.02 10.80
C ASP A 8 5.20 -19.65 9.43
N GLU A 9 3.99 -20.13 9.16
CA GLU A 9 3.58 -20.69 7.87
C GLU A 9 3.60 -19.62 6.78
N MET A 10 3.02 -18.44 7.04
CA MET A 10 3.08 -17.32 6.11
C MET A 10 4.52 -16.84 5.91
N TRP A 11 5.32 -16.78 6.98
CA TRP A 11 6.72 -16.39 6.90
C TRP A 11 7.55 -17.38 6.06
N ALA A 12 7.30 -18.68 6.17
CA ALA A 12 7.95 -19.68 5.35
C ALA A 12 7.72 -19.46 3.84
N VAL A 13 6.56 -18.90 3.47
CA VAL A 13 6.21 -18.54 2.10
C VAL A 13 6.90 -17.25 1.63
N ILE A 14 6.75 -16.16 2.39
CA ILE A 14 7.19 -14.82 1.93
C ILE A 14 8.64 -14.51 2.28
N GLY A 15 9.17 -15.10 3.36
CA GLY A 15 10.51 -14.87 3.90
C GLY A 15 11.62 -15.03 2.85
N PRO A 16 11.61 -16.08 2.01
CA PRO A 16 12.60 -16.28 0.94
C PRO A 16 12.66 -15.16 -0.12
N LEU A 17 11.61 -14.34 -0.24
CA LEU A 17 11.55 -13.23 -1.21
C LEU A 17 12.36 -12.01 -0.76
N PHE A 18 12.66 -11.91 0.54
CA PHE A 18 13.41 -10.80 1.11
C PHE A 18 14.92 -10.98 0.90
N PRO A 19 15.66 -9.90 0.63
CA PRO A 19 17.11 -9.96 0.51
C PRO A 19 17.74 -10.55 1.76
N LYS A 20 18.66 -11.51 1.57
CA LYS A 20 19.43 -12.08 2.67
C LYS A 20 20.33 -11.02 3.29
N ALA A 21 20.58 -11.19 4.59
CA ALA A 21 21.63 -10.49 5.32
C ALA A 21 22.95 -10.49 4.51
N ALA A 22 23.54 -9.31 4.34
CA ALA A 22 24.88 -9.23 3.77
C ALA A 22 25.88 -9.96 4.69
N ALA A 23 26.80 -10.74 4.10
CA ALA A 23 27.79 -11.52 4.84
C ALA A 23 28.84 -10.66 5.55
N THR A 24 28.96 -9.39 5.17
CA THR A 24 29.96 -8.44 5.69
C THR A 24 29.33 -7.08 5.98
N GLY A 25 29.89 -6.37 6.98
CA GLY A 25 29.45 -5.04 7.40
C GLY A 25 28.65 -5.02 8.70
N ARG A 26 27.89 -3.94 8.91
CA ARG A 26 27.03 -3.79 10.10
C ARG A 26 25.99 -4.91 10.14
N PRO A 27 25.73 -5.55 11.30
CA PRO A 27 24.70 -6.57 11.42
C PRO A 27 23.38 -6.09 10.84
N PRO A 28 22.82 -6.83 9.86
CA PRO A 28 21.54 -6.46 9.26
C PRO A 28 20.43 -6.60 10.29
N VAL A 29 19.41 -5.74 10.19
CA VAL A 29 18.17 -5.92 10.95
C VAL A 29 17.52 -7.21 10.50
N ASP A 30 16.93 -7.96 11.44
CA ASP A 30 16.14 -9.13 11.12
C ASP A 30 15.05 -8.78 10.08
N PRO A 31 15.05 -9.43 8.91
CA PRO A 31 14.03 -9.19 7.90
C PRO A 31 12.61 -9.39 8.42
N ARG A 32 12.38 -10.39 9.28
CA ARG A 32 11.05 -10.66 9.82
C ARG A 32 10.54 -9.50 10.66
N GLN A 33 11.38 -8.98 11.55
CA GLN A 33 11.06 -7.81 12.36
C GLN A 33 10.66 -6.59 11.51
N VAL A 34 11.36 -6.34 10.38
CA VAL A 34 11.01 -5.24 9.46
C VAL A 34 9.65 -5.46 8.81
N VAL A 35 9.33 -6.69 8.41
CA VAL A 35 8.05 -7.02 7.79
C VAL A 35 6.91 -6.92 8.80
N GLU A 36 7.08 -7.41 10.02
CA GLU A 36 6.10 -7.26 11.11
C GLU A 36 5.85 -5.79 11.47
N ALA A 37 6.92 -4.99 11.56
CA ALA A 37 6.82 -3.54 11.77
C ALA A 37 6.06 -2.83 10.64
N THR A 38 6.31 -3.24 9.40
CA THR A 38 5.62 -2.73 8.21
C THR A 38 4.15 -3.09 8.25
N ALA A 39 3.81 -4.34 8.56
CA ALA A 39 2.43 -4.81 8.71
C ALA A 39 1.69 -4.04 9.81
N TRP A 40 2.32 -3.82 10.96
CA TRP A 40 1.76 -3.00 12.03
C TRP A 40 1.45 -1.57 11.56
N ARG A 41 2.39 -0.93 10.86
CA ARG A 41 2.22 0.45 10.37
C ARG A 41 1.02 0.58 9.41
N TYR A 42 0.87 -0.35 8.47
CA TYR A 42 -0.23 -0.30 7.50
C TYR A 42 -1.57 -0.70 8.10
N ARG A 43 -1.58 -1.57 9.11
CA ARG A 43 -2.80 -1.93 9.85
C ARG A 43 -3.34 -0.79 10.71
N THR A 44 -2.44 -0.04 11.36
CA THR A 44 -2.82 1.04 12.28
C THR A 44 -2.97 2.40 11.59
N GLY A 45 -2.32 2.59 10.44
CA GLY A 45 -2.23 3.90 9.78
C GLY A 45 -1.35 4.90 10.52
N ALA A 46 -0.68 4.50 11.60
CA ALA A 46 0.18 5.37 12.40
C ALA A 46 1.38 5.88 11.59
N PRO A 47 1.89 7.09 11.88
CA PRO A 47 3.10 7.58 11.25
C PRO A 47 4.30 6.72 11.70
N TRP A 48 5.33 6.62 10.85
CA TRP A 48 6.53 5.82 11.16
C TRP A 48 7.20 6.20 12.48
N ARG A 49 7.13 7.48 12.88
CA ARG A 49 7.73 7.96 14.14
C ARG A 49 7.10 7.36 15.39
N ASP A 50 5.88 6.86 15.28
CA ASP A 50 5.11 6.28 16.39
C ASP A 50 5.25 4.76 16.42
N LEU A 51 6.17 4.19 15.64
CA LEU A 51 6.44 2.75 15.63
C LEU A 51 6.86 2.28 17.05
N PRO A 52 6.19 1.25 17.61
CA PRO A 52 6.54 0.70 18.91
C PRO A 52 7.99 0.22 18.99
N GLU A 53 8.65 0.48 20.12
CA GLU A 53 10.07 0.18 20.31
C GLU A 53 10.43 -1.31 20.16
N GLN A 54 9.46 -2.21 20.37
CA GLN A 54 9.61 -3.66 20.16
C GLN A 54 10.00 -4.01 18.71
N PHE A 55 9.67 -3.16 17.73
CA PHE A 55 10.05 -3.31 16.33
C PHE A 55 11.42 -2.70 15.99
N GLY A 56 12.07 -2.09 16.98
CA GLY A 56 13.35 -1.41 16.83
C GLY A 56 13.20 0.05 16.39
N LYS A 57 14.32 0.66 15.99
CA LYS A 57 14.37 2.09 15.66
C LYS A 57 13.60 2.36 14.36
N TRP A 58 12.57 3.19 14.44
CA TRP A 58 11.70 3.53 13.30
C TRP A 58 12.46 3.94 12.03
N ASN A 59 13.52 4.76 12.16
CA ASN A 59 14.28 5.27 11.03
C ASN A 59 15.02 4.13 10.31
N THR A 60 15.48 3.13 11.06
CA THR A 60 16.12 1.94 10.48
C THR A 60 15.10 1.12 9.71
N VAL A 61 13.94 0.83 10.31
CA VAL A 61 12.85 0.07 9.67
C VAL A 61 12.40 0.77 8.39
N TYR A 62 12.14 2.07 8.45
CA TYR A 62 11.74 2.87 7.30
C TYR A 62 12.77 2.83 6.17
N LYS A 63 14.07 2.97 6.47
CA LYS A 63 15.12 2.92 5.45
C LYS A 63 15.22 1.56 4.77
N VAL A 64 15.01 0.47 5.51
CA VAL A 64 14.98 -0.88 4.93
C VAL A 64 13.71 -1.06 4.09
N PHE A 65 12.55 -0.65 4.60
CA PHE A 65 11.29 -0.66 3.87
C PHE A 65 11.39 0.08 2.53
N ASP A 66 11.90 1.32 2.53
CA ASP A 66 12.06 2.17 1.34
C ASP A 66 13.04 1.54 0.33
N ARG A 67 14.15 0.98 0.83
CA ARG A 67 15.10 0.25 -0.02
C ARG A 67 14.44 -0.95 -0.69
N TRP A 68 13.69 -1.74 0.06
CA TRP A 68 12.99 -2.92 -0.47
C TRP A 68 11.88 -2.55 -1.44
N ALA A 69 11.18 -1.43 -1.21
CA ALA A 69 10.21 -0.88 -2.16
C ALA A 69 10.88 -0.52 -3.49
N LYS A 70 12.01 0.19 -3.45
CA LYS A 70 12.79 0.53 -4.64
C LYS A 70 13.34 -0.69 -5.38
N LEU A 71 13.63 -1.77 -4.67
CA LEU A 71 14.07 -3.05 -5.25
C LEU A 71 12.90 -3.95 -5.70
N GLY A 72 11.65 -3.48 -5.62
CA GLY A 72 10.47 -4.25 -6.00
C GLY A 72 10.22 -5.50 -5.15
N VAL A 73 10.78 -5.58 -3.94
CA VAL A 73 10.58 -6.74 -3.04
C VAL A 73 9.11 -6.85 -2.66
N TRP A 74 8.47 -5.74 -2.28
CA TRP A 74 7.06 -5.74 -1.88
C TRP A 74 6.11 -6.13 -3.01
N ALA A 75 6.43 -5.74 -4.25
CA ALA A 75 5.65 -6.15 -5.43
C ALA A 75 5.69 -7.67 -5.63
N ARG A 76 6.88 -8.28 -5.51
CA ARG A 76 7.05 -9.74 -5.58
C ARG A 76 6.36 -10.48 -4.45
N VAL A 77 6.38 -9.92 -3.24
CA VAL A 77 5.64 -10.47 -2.09
C VAL A 77 4.14 -10.46 -2.36
N LEU A 78 3.60 -9.35 -2.87
CA LEU A 78 2.19 -9.25 -3.24
C LEU A 78 1.82 -10.27 -4.31
N GLU A 79 2.60 -10.36 -5.39
CA GLU A 79 2.39 -11.31 -6.48
C GLU A 79 2.38 -12.76 -5.98
N GLN A 80 3.34 -13.14 -5.13
CA GLN A 80 3.42 -14.49 -4.56
C GLN A 80 2.18 -14.82 -3.72
N VAL A 81 1.75 -13.91 -2.85
CA VAL A 81 0.58 -14.12 -1.99
C VAL A 81 -0.70 -14.19 -2.84
N GLN A 82 -0.85 -13.32 -3.84
CA GLN A 82 -1.98 -13.35 -4.77
C GLN A 82 -2.01 -14.65 -5.59
N SER A 83 -0.86 -15.12 -6.06
CA SER A 83 -0.76 -16.39 -6.81
C SER A 83 -1.24 -17.58 -5.98
N GLN A 84 -0.86 -17.64 -4.69
CA GLN A 84 -1.33 -18.69 -3.79
C GLN A 84 -2.82 -18.61 -3.51
N ALA A 85 -3.33 -17.41 -3.18
CA ALA A 85 -4.75 -17.21 -2.92
C ALA A 85 -5.60 -17.49 -4.17
N HIS A 86 -5.09 -17.19 -5.37
CA HIS A 86 -5.74 -17.57 -6.62
C HIS A 86 -5.78 -19.10 -6.80
N ALA A 87 -4.67 -19.79 -6.54
CA ALA A 87 -4.59 -21.25 -6.65
C ALA A 87 -5.50 -21.97 -5.63
N SER A 88 -5.72 -21.40 -4.45
CA SER A 88 -6.65 -21.93 -3.44
C SER A 88 -8.11 -21.50 -3.63
N GLY A 89 -8.41 -20.66 -4.63
CA GLY A 89 -9.75 -20.14 -4.87
C GLY A 89 -10.22 -19.13 -3.80
N GLU A 90 -9.30 -18.57 -3.03
CA GLU A 90 -9.57 -17.55 -2.01
C GLU A 90 -9.54 -16.12 -2.57
N LEU A 91 -9.09 -15.96 -3.82
CA LEU A 91 -8.98 -14.66 -4.48
C LEU A 91 -9.87 -14.60 -5.72
N ASP A 92 -11.00 -13.92 -5.55
CA ASP A 92 -11.83 -13.48 -6.65
C ASP A 92 -11.24 -12.17 -7.20
N TRP A 93 -10.81 -12.16 -8.46
CA TRP A 93 -10.16 -11.01 -9.14
C TRP A 93 -11.09 -9.80 -9.36
N VAL A 94 -12.08 -9.61 -8.49
CA VAL A 94 -13.01 -8.49 -8.47
C VAL A 94 -12.33 -7.30 -7.80
N ALA A 95 -11.96 -6.30 -8.61
CA ALA A 95 -11.41 -5.06 -8.10
C ALA A 95 -12.54 -4.03 -7.85
N SER A 96 -12.56 -3.43 -6.67
CA SER A 96 -13.37 -2.23 -6.41
C SER A 96 -12.56 -1.02 -6.84
N ILE A 97 -13.09 -0.23 -7.77
CA ILE A 97 -12.49 1.03 -8.20
C ILE A 97 -13.27 2.15 -7.51
N ASP A 98 -12.63 2.82 -6.55
CA ASP A 98 -13.14 4.07 -6.00
C ASP A 98 -12.54 5.26 -6.74
N SER A 99 -13.35 6.30 -6.95
CA SER A 99 -12.88 7.58 -7.49
C SER A 99 -13.32 8.69 -6.56
N THR A 100 -12.41 9.62 -6.29
CA THR A 100 -12.70 10.83 -5.51
C THR A 100 -12.53 12.05 -6.41
N ILE A 101 -13.58 12.86 -6.55
CA ILE A 101 -13.53 14.14 -7.26
C ILE A 101 -13.51 15.25 -6.22
N VAL A 102 -12.41 16.01 -6.15
CA VAL A 102 -12.33 17.21 -5.32
C VAL A 102 -12.38 18.43 -6.23
N ARG A 103 -13.36 19.31 -6.01
CA ARG A 103 -13.41 20.60 -6.72
C ARG A 103 -12.20 21.45 -6.31
N VAL A 104 -11.49 21.98 -7.31
CA VAL A 104 -10.43 22.96 -7.07
C VAL A 104 -11.03 24.25 -6.47
N HIS A 105 -10.28 24.92 -5.60
CA HIS A 105 -10.63 26.26 -5.13
C HIS A 105 -10.80 27.20 -6.34
N GLN A 106 -11.73 28.16 -6.27
CA GLN A 106 -12.03 29.09 -7.37
C GLN A 106 -10.80 29.88 -7.87
N HIS A 107 -9.79 30.08 -7.02
CA HIS A 107 -8.53 30.75 -7.39
C HIS A 107 -7.48 29.83 -8.04
N GLY A 108 -7.69 28.51 -8.01
CA GLY A 108 -6.88 27.52 -8.73
C GLY A 108 -7.54 27.03 -10.03
N ALA A 109 -8.78 27.46 -10.31
CA ALA A 109 -9.44 27.18 -11.57
C ALA A 109 -8.83 28.04 -12.69
N THR A 110 -8.18 27.40 -13.66
CA THR A 110 -7.64 28.05 -14.87
C THR A 110 -8.68 28.26 -15.97
N LEU A 111 -9.93 27.82 -15.75
CA LEU A 111 -11.01 28.01 -16.70
C LEU A 111 -11.46 29.48 -16.72
N PRO A 112 -11.59 30.11 -17.91
CA PRO A 112 -12.17 31.45 -18.04
C PRO A 112 -13.57 31.47 -17.44
N ARG A 113 -13.87 32.47 -16.61
CA ARG A 113 -15.22 32.66 -16.06
C ARG A 113 -16.17 33.11 -17.18
N PRO A 114 -17.17 32.31 -17.59
CA PRO A 114 -18.16 32.78 -18.56
C PRO A 114 -19.00 33.90 -17.91
N LYS A 115 -19.15 35.03 -18.62
CA LYS A 115 -19.96 36.18 -18.15
C LYS A 115 -21.48 35.98 -18.26
N LYS A 116 -21.92 34.84 -18.82
CA LYS A 116 -23.32 34.40 -18.89
C LYS A 116 -23.42 33.00 -18.27
N GLY A 117 -24.51 32.77 -17.52
CA GLY A 117 -24.72 31.55 -16.74
C GLY A 117 -24.64 30.26 -17.57
N PRO A 118 -24.23 29.13 -16.98
CA PRO A 118 -24.10 27.89 -17.72
C PRO A 118 -25.49 27.32 -18.07
N ILE A 119 -25.55 26.68 -19.23
CA ILE A 119 -26.64 25.75 -19.59
C ILE A 119 -26.36 24.47 -18.79
N GLU A 120 -27.28 24.08 -17.92
CA GLU A 120 -27.22 22.83 -17.17
C GLU A 120 -27.20 21.64 -18.16
N LEU A 121 -26.14 20.82 -18.10
CA LEU A 121 -25.89 19.67 -18.97
C LEU A 121 -26.48 18.36 -18.42
N HIS A 122 -27.47 18.44 -17.51
CA HIS A 122 -28.09 17.27 -16.87
C HIS A 122 -29.45 16.84 -17.47
N GLU A 123 -29.95 17.51 -18.51
CA GLU A 123 -31.12 17.00 -19.23
C GLU A 123 -30.67 16.07 -20.37
N VAL A 124 -30.63 14.77 -20.08
CA VAL A 124 -30.77 13.73 -21.10
C VAL A 124 -32.11 14.01 -21.79
N ARG A 125 -32.07 14.43 -23.06
CA ARG A 125 -33.28 14.47 -23.89
C ARG A 125 -33.73 13.03 -24.14
N ASP A 126 -34.67 12.56 -23.33
CA ASP A 126 -35.60 11.53 -23.77
C ASP A 126 -36.46 12.11 -24.89
N GLY A 127 -36.48 11.44 -26.04
CA GLY A 127 -37.32 11.86 -27.17
C GLY A 127 -36.97 11.15 -28.47
N ALA A 128 -37.47 9.94 -28.60
CA ALA A 128 -37.51 9.16 -29.84
C ALA A 128 -38.38 9.81 -30.94
N ALA A 129 -37.98 9.58 -32.19
CA ALA A 129 -38.74 9.39 -33.44
C ALA A 129 -38.06 10.08 -34.64
#